data_AF-A0A9W8Z5V7-F1
#
_entry.id   AF-A0A9W8Z5V7-F1
#
_cell.length_a   1.000
_cell.length_b   1.000
_cell.length_c   1.000
_cell.angle_alpha   90.00
_cell.angle_beta   90.00
_cell.angle_gamma   90.00
#
_symmetry.space_group_name_H-M   'P 1'
#
loop_
_entity.id
_entity.type
_entity.pdbx_description
1 polymer ?
#
loop_
_entity_poly.entity_id
_entity_poly.type
_entity_poly.pdbx_seq_one_letter_code
_entity_poly.pdbx_strand_id
1 'polypeptide(L)'
;MYAGIGYFSFSYRRAGFSLVLCFELNPWSVEGLRRGAALNGWSTRVFTAADVPARDAPGSEWEAWRDGTEGATGTDGAAGVAGAGHAKGVVDGGEDFLIFAMSNEYADAVLRCLRDYVSPVRHVNLGLLPVSRLSWSSAARAVDRKCGGWIHAHENVGVVEMDERREEVNAEFQRLVDERDSEGRIKVSVEHVEKVKMYAPGVVHAVFDVYIPGTE
;
A
#
# COMPACT_ATOMS: atom_id res chain seq x y z
N MET A 1 2.40 -1.49 -1.14
CA MET A 1 1.93 -2.90 -1.20
C MET A 1 3.13 -3.81 -1.40
N TYR A 2 3.00 -5.12 -1.12
CA TYR A 2 4.13 -6.06 -1.18
C TYR A 2 5.30 -5.60 -0.31
N ALA A 3 5.03 -5.35 0.97
CA ALA A 3 6.00 -4.69 1.86
C ALA A 3 7.25 -5.54 2.13
N GLY A 4 7.14 -6.87 2.00
CA GLY A 4 8.20 -7.81 2.35
C GLY A 4 8.68 -7.56 3.78
N ILE A 5 10.00 -7.57 3.97
CA ILE A 5 10.64 -7.25 5.25
C ILE A 5 10.89 -5.75 5.45
N GLY A 6 10.35 -4.88 4.59
CA GLY A 6 10.48 -3.43 4.71
C GLY A 6 11.54 -2.74 3.86
N TYR A 7 12.01 -3.38 2.78
CA TYR A 7 13.03 -2.81 1.87
C TYR A 7 12.72 -1.38 1.42
N PHE A 8 11.46 -1.14 0.99
CA PHE A 8 11.00 0.20 0.61
C PHE A 8 10.34 0.93 1.78
N SER A 9 9.59 0.21 2.63
CA SER A 9 8.81 0.78 3.73
C SER A 9 9.66 1.62 4.68
N PHE A 10 10.86 1.14 5.05
CA PHE A 10 11.77 1.86 5.93
C PHE A 10 12.35 3.11 5.29
N SER A 11 12.63 3.06 3.98
CA SER A 11 13.10 4.22 3.22
C SER A 11 12.06 5.32 3.19
N TYR A 12 10.77 4.99 3.01
CA TYR A 12 9.68 5.97 3.09
C TYR A 12 9.57 6.57 4.49
N ARG A 13 9.57 5.75 5.55
CA ARG A 13 9.48 6.30 6.92
C ARG A 13 10.63 7.23 7.23
N ARG A 14 11.86 6.88 6.82
CA ARG A 14 13.05 7.71 6.99
C ARG A 14 13.04 8.98 6.13
N ALA A 15 12.38 8.96 4.97
CA ALA A 15 12.18 10.15 4.12
C ALA A 15 11.17 11.16 4.72
N GLY A 16 10.51 10.83 5.83
CA GLY A 16 9.63 11.75 6.55
C GLY A 16 8.14 11.51 6.38
N PHE A 17 7.73 10.41 5.75
CA PHE A 17 6.32 10.01 5.73
C PHE A 17 5.85 9.72 7.16
N SER A 18 4.71 10.31 7.55
CA SER A 18 4.15 10.18 8.91
C SER A 18 3.61 8.78 9.20
N LEU A 19 3.07 8.11 8.17
CA LEU A 19 2.44 6.81 8.26
C LEU A 19 2.78 5.98 7.02
N VAL A 20 3.13 4.70 7.22
CA VAL A 20 3.35 3.76 6.13
C VAL A 20 2.39 2.57 6.26
N LEU A 21 1.47 2.45 5.29
CA LEU A 21 0.57 1.30 5.19
C LEU A 21 1.27 0.15 4.44
N CYS A 22 1.40 -0.99 5.11
CA CYS A 22 2.15 -2.13 4.62
C CYS A 22 1.22 -3.34 4.44
N PHE A 23 1.02 -3.77 3.20
CA PHE A 23 0.32 -5.03 2.90
C PHE A 23 1.36 -6.10 2.57
N GLU A 24 1.34 -7.20 3.31
CA GLU A 24 2.26 -8.33 3.14
C GLU A 24 1.58 -9.64 3.52
N LEU A 25 1.69 -10.66 2.67
CA LEU A 25 1.03 -11.94 2.86
C LEU A 25 1.88 -12.93 3.68
N ASN A 26 3.20 -12.88 3.52
CA ASN A 26 4.08 -13.85 4.15
C ASN A 26 4.31 -13.51 5.64
N PRO A 27 3.98 -14.43 6.58
CA PRO A 27 4.06 -14.13 8.01
C PRO A 27 5.50 -13.89 8.49
N TRP A 28 6.50 -14.52 7.86
CA TRP A 28 7.91 -14.28 8.20
C TRP A 28 8.38 -12.92 7.69
N SER A 29 7.92 -12.50 6.52
CA SER A 29 8.14 -11.14 6.01
C SER A 29 7.55 -10.09 6.95
N VAL A 30 6.30 -10.29 7.39
CA VAL A 30 5.62 -9.43 8.38
C VAL A 30 6.43 -9.34 9.67
N GLU A 31 6.89 -10.47 10.21
CA GLU A 31 7.68 -10.47 11.44
C GLU A 31 9.04 -9.78 11.25
N GLY A 32 9.68 -9.96 10.10
CA GLY A 32 10.90 -9.24 9.73
C GLY A 32 10.69 -7.73 9.64
N LEU A 33 9.60 -7.29 9.01
CA LEU A 33 9.20 -5.89 8.93
C LEU A 33 8.95 -5.30 10.33
N ARG A 34 8.17 -5.99 11.17
CA ARG A 34 7.84 -5.56 12.53
C ARG A 34 9.09 -5.42 13.41
N ARG A 35 9.97 -6.42 13.42
CA ARG A 35 11.24 -6.38 14.16
C ARG A 35 12.18 -5.33 13.61
N GLY A 36 12.27 -5.22 12.28
CA GLY A 36 13.10 -4.20 11.62
C GLY A 36 12.67 -2.78 11.96
N ALA A 37 11.36 -2.51 12.00
CA ALA A 37 10.82 -1.22 12.42
C ALA A 37 11.18 -0.92 13.89
N ALA A 38 10.99 -1.88 14.79
CA ALA A 38 11.35 -1.73 16.20
C ALA A 38 12.84 -1.43 16.41
N LEU A 39 13.73 -2.11 15.66
CA LEU A 39 15.18 -1.84 15.69
C LEU A 39 15.55 -0.43 15.19
N ASN A 40 14.71 0.19 14.36
CA ASN A 40 14.86 1.57 13.93
C ASN A 40 14.14 2.58 14.84
N GLY A 41 13.55 2.12 15.95
CA GLY A 41 12.81 2.98 16.89
C GLY A 41 11.43 3.41 16.38
N TRP A 42 10.87 2.70 15.40
CA TRP A 42 9.54 2.96 14.87
C TRP A 42 8.50 2.01 15.45
N SER A 43 7.33 2.57 15.71
CA SER A 43 6.16 1.88 16.22
C SER A 43 5.38 1.18 15.11
N THR A 44 4.79 0.03 15.42
CA THR A 44 4.04 -0.78 14.45
C THR A 44 2.77 -1.33 15.07
N ARG A 45 1.71 -1.42 14.27
CA ARG A 45 0.53 -2.23 14.58
C ARG A 45 0.32 -3.25 13.47
N VAL A 46 0.02 -4.51 13.83
CA VAL A 46 -0.17 -5.60 12.87
C VAL A 46 -1.63 -6.05 12.92
N PHE A 47 -2.24 -6.25 11.75
CA PHE A 47 -3.59 -6.78 11.57
C PHE A 47 -3.53 -8.00 10.67
N THR A 48 -4.11 -9.10 11.12
CA THR A 48 -4.35 -10.31 10.30
C THR A 48 -5.74 -10.26 9.68
N ALA A 49 -6.04 -11.21 8.80
CA ALA A 49 -7.39 -11.34 8.23
C ALA A 49 -8.47 -11.65 9.28
N ALA A 50 -8.10 -12.12 10.49
CA ALA A 50 -9.04 -12.33 11.59
C ALA A 50 -9.29 -11.05 12.41
N ASP A 51 -8.41 -10.05 12.28
CA ASP A 51 -8.49 -8.79 13.03
C ASP A 51 -9.26 -7.69 12.28
N VAL A 52 -9.70 -7.96 11.05
CA VAL A 52 -10.42 -7.02 10.18
C VAL A 52 -11.73 -7.63 9.68
N PRO A 53 -12.75 -6.82 9.34
CA PRO A 53 -13.95 -7.33 8.69
C PRO A 53 -13.64 -8.04 7.37
N ALA A 54 -14.57 -8.90 6.93
CA ALA A 54 -14.49 -9.51 5.60
C ALA A 54 -14.43 -8.41 4.52
N ARG A 55 -13.76 -8.70 3.39
CA ARG A 55 -13.53 -7.72 2.31
C ARG A 55 -14.82 -7.05 1.81
N ASP A 56 -15.90 -7.82 1.76
CA ASP A 56 -17.23 -7.43 1.30
C ASP A 56 -18.20 -7.10 2.46
N ALA A 57 -17.70 -7.04 3.69
CA ALA A 57 -18.49 -6.60 4.84
C ALA A 57 -19.02 -5.18 4.64
N PRO A 58 -20.21 -4.86 5.19
CA PRO A 58 -20.80 -3.53 5.11
C PRO A 58 -19.90 -2.47 5.76
N GLY A 59 -20.03 -1.22 5.30
CA GLY A 59 -19.22 -0.10 5.79
C GLY A 59 -19.28 0.09 7.30
N SER A 60 -20.42 -0.21 7.93
CA SER A 60 -20.61 -0.13 9.38
C SER A 60 -19.67 -1.05 10.18
N GLU A 61 -19.34 -2.24 9.66
CA GLU A 61 -18.38 -3.14 10.32
C GLU A 61 -16.95 -2.60 10.22
N TRP A 62 -16.61 -2.02 9.07
CA TRP A 62 -15.32 -1.34 8.87
C TRP A 62 -15.20 -0.09 9.75
N GLU A 63 -16.27 0.69 9.89
CA GLU A 63 -16.33 1.84 10.81
C GLU A 63 -16.15 1.40 12.26
N ALA A 64 -16.86 0.37 12.71
CA ALA A 64 -16.72 -0.19 14.05
C ALA A 64 -15.29 -0.70 14.33
N TRP A 65 -14.68 -1.37 13.34
CA TRP A 65 -13.28 -1.80 13.42
C TRP A 65 -12.30 -0.62 13.53
N ARG A 66 -12.47 0.42 12.70
CA ARG A 66 -11.65 1.63 12.73
C ARG A 66 -11.75 2.34 14.07
N ASP A 67 -12.97 2.48 14.60
CA ASP A 67 -13.27 3.26 15.80
C ASP A 67 -13.03 2.45 17.10
N GLY A 68 -12.84 1.12 17.00
CA GLY A 68 -12.59 0.25 18.15
C GLY A 68 -13.84 -0.04 19.00
N THR A 69 -15.04 0.15 18.45
CA THR A 69 -16.31 0.12 19.18
C THR A 69 -16.93 -1.29 19.32
N GLU A 70 -16.12 -2.29 19.71
CA GLU A 70 -16.44 -3.72 19.98
C GLU A 70 -16.35 -4.71 18.78
N GLY A 71 -15.68 -5.86 19.02
CA GLY A 71 -15.74 -7.07 18.19
C GLY A 71 -14.43 -7.64 17.65
N ALA A 72 -13.30 -6.93 17.70
CA ALA A 72 -12.02 -7.45 17.20
C ALA A 72 -11.41 -8.45 18.19
N THR A 73 -11.59 -9.74 17.92
CA THR A 73 -10.90 -10.84 18.60
C THR A 73 -9.41 -10.86 18.22
N GLY A 74 -8.67 -9.87 18.70
CA GLY A 74 -7.21 -9.94 18.72
C GLY A 74 -6.78 -10.95 19.77
N THR A 75 -6.38 -12.15 19.36
CA THR A 75 -5.71 -13.07 20.29
C THR A 75 -4.34 -12.50 20.64
N ASP A 76 -4.18 -12.15 21.92
CA ASP A 76 -2.91 -11.79 22.53
C ASP A 76 -1.84 -12.88 22.25
N GLY A 77 -0.97 -12.59 21.29
CA GLY A 77 0.20 -13.40 20.97
C GLY A 77 1.48 -12.76 21.50
N ALA A 78 1.88 -13.17 22.72
CA ALA A 78 3.18 -13.00 23.39
C ALA A 78 3.43 -11.73 24.27
N ALA A 79 2.90 -11.83 25.50
CA ALA A 79 3.54 -11.55 26.80
C ALA A 79 4.26 -10.20 27.04
N GLY A 80 3.59 -9.30 27.77
CA GLY A 80 4.24 -8.19 28.50
C GLY A 80 3.30 -7.13 29.07
N VAL A 81 2.75 -7.38 30.27
CA VAL A 81 2.17 -6.44 31.26
C VAL A 81 0.82 -5.73 30.94
N ALA A 82 -0.20 -6.27 31.61
CA ALA A 82 -1.43 -5.67 32.18
C ALA A 82 -1.92 -4.29 31.73
N GLY A 83 -3.16 -4.28 31.20
CA GLY A 83 -4.09 -3.16 31.26
C GLY A 83 -5.37 -3.48 30.49
N ALA A 84 -6.47 -3.75 31.18
CA ALA A 84 -7.80 -3.83 30.57
C ALA A 84 -8.18 -2.43 30.06
N GLY A 85 -7.82 -2.14 28.81
CA GLY A 85 -8.11 -0.90 28.11
C GLY A 85 -9.12 -1.16 27.00
N HIS A 86 -9.94 -0.16 26.70
CA HIS A 86 -10.82 -0.16 25.53
C HIS A 86 -9.99 -0.47 24.27
N ALA A 87 -10.53 -1.26 23.33
CA ALA A 87 -9.84 -1.54 22.08
C ALA A 87 -9.52 -0.21 21.38
N LYS A 88 -8.23 0.10 21.24
CA LYS A 88 -7.77 1.36 20.66
C LYS A 88 -8.13 1.37 19.17
N GLY A 89 -8.85 2.38 18.70
CA GLY A 89 -9.14 2.57 17.28
C GLY A 89 -7.88 2.50 16.43
N VAL A 90 -8.04 2.11 15.17
CA VAL A 90 -6.94 1.92 14.19
C VAL A 90 -6.15 3.21 13.99
N VAL A 91 -6.85 4.35 14.02
CA VAL A 91 -6.32 5.69 13.69
C VAL A 91 -5.97 6.54 14.92
N ASP A 92 -6.41 6.12 16.11
CA ASP A 92 -5.99 6.71 17.40
C ASP A 92 -4.55 6.35 17.76
N GLY A 93 -3.99 5.40 17.02
CA GLY A 93 -2.61 5.00 17.09
C GLY A 93 -1.72 5.85 16.23
N GLY A 94 -0.97 6.76 16.84
CA GLY A 94 0.17 7.43 16.21
C GLY A 94 1.31 6.47 15.88
N GLU A 95 0.99 5.30 15.33
CA GLU A 95 1.96 4.31 14.90
C GLU A 95 2.58 4.71 13.56
N ASP A 96 3.87 4.42 13.41
CA ASP A 96 4.61 4.74 12.18
C ASP A 96 4.24 3.79 11.03
N PHE A 97 3.88 2.54 11.35
CA PHE A 97 3.49 1.51 10.41
C PHE A 97 2.19 0.81 10.82
N LEU A 98 1.24 0.74 9.89
CA LEU A 98 0.12 -0.20 9.96
C LEU A 98 0.40 -1.35 8.99
N ILE A 99 0.58 -2.54 9.53
CA ILE A 99 0.97 -3.74 8.80
C ILE A 99 -0.25 -4.66 8.68
N PHE A 100 -0.77 -4.79 7.48
CA PHE A 100 -1.85 -5.69 7.11
C PHE A 100 -1.24 -7.01 6.62
N ALA A 101 -1.17 -7.99 7.53
CA ALA A 101 -0.70 -9.35 7.31
C ALA A 101 -1.73 -10.18 6.52
N MET A 102 -2.01 -9.75 5.28
CA MET A 102 -3.07 -10.28 4.42
C MET A 102 -2.82 -9.96 2.94
N SER A 103 -3.66 -10.50 2.06
CA SER A 103 -3.60 -10.21 0.62
C SER A 103 -3.87 -8.73 0.32
N ASN A 104 -3.22 -8.21 -0.73
CA ASN A 104 -3.51 -6.86 -1.26
C ASN A 104 -4.97 -6.70 -1.73
N GLU A 105 -5.71 -7.80 -1.92
CA GLU A 105 -7.15 -7.74 -2.21
C GLU A 105 -7.97 -7.01 -1.13
N TYR A 106 -7.46 -6.92 0.10
CA TYR A 106 -8.07 -6.15 1.18
C TYR A 106 -7.75 -4.65 1.10
N ALA A 107 -6.78 -4.23 0.28
CA ALA A 107 -6.29 -2.87 0.28
C ALA A 107 -7.39 -1.85 -0.01
N ASP A 108 -8.28 -2.14 -0.97
CA ASP A 108 -9.37 -1.23 -1.28
C ASP A 108 -10.36 -1.08 -0.13
N ALA A 109 -10.67 -2.14 0.61
CA ALA A 109 -11.59 -2.07 1.75
C ALA A 109 -10.99 -1.29 2.93
N VAL A 110 -9.73 -1.60 3.27
CA VAL A 110 -8.95 -0.88 4.28
C VAL A 110 -8.83 0.60 3.92
N LEU A 111 -8.44 0.92 2.68
CA LEU A 111 -8.25 2.30 2.26
C LEU A 111 -9.55 3.09 2.21
N ARG A 112 -10.67 2.47 1.80
CA ARG A 112 -11.99 3.14 1.87
C ARG A 112 -12.35 3.51 3.30
N CYS A 113 -12.07 2.64 4.26
CA CYS A 113 -12.36 2.86 5.67
C CYS A 113 -11.47 3.94 6.30
N LEU A 114 -10.18 3.95 5.97
CA LEU A 114 -9.18 4.78 6.64
C LEU A 114 -8.94 6.14 5.96
N ARG A 115 -9.35 6.33 4.70
CA ARG A 115 -8.95 7.48 3.85
C ARG A 115 -9.06 8.85 4.53
N ASP A 116 -10.15 9.09 5.24
CA ASP A 116 -10.44 10.40 5.84
C ASP A 116 -9.82 10.58 7.24
N TYR A 117 -9.16 9.53 7.74
CA TYR A 117 -8.62 9.45 9.10
C TYR A 117 -7.10 9.29 9.12
N VAL A 118 -6.48 9.11 7.95
CA VAL A 118 -5.03 9.05 7.80
C VAL A 118 -4.54 10.18 6.89
N SER A 119 -3.25 10.49 6.96
CA SER A 119 -2.67 11.45 6.01
C SER A 119 -2.87 10.98 4.56
N PRO A 120 -3.09 11.91 3.60
CA PRO A 120 -3.27 11.56 2.20
C PRO A 120 -2.19 10.63 1.66
N VAL A 121 -2.58 9.56 1.00
CA VAL A 121 -1.63 8.63 0.36
C VAL A 121 -1.09 9.29 -0.90
N ARG A 122 0.17 9.71 -0.84
CA ARG A 122 0.86 10.37 -1.95
C ARG A 122 1.74 9.41 -2.76
N HIS A 123 2.11 8.25 -2.21
CA HIS A 123 3.04 7.31 -2.82
C HIS A 123 2.54 5.87 -2.64
N VAL A 124 2.58 5.08 -3.71
CA VAL A 124 2.24 3.65 -3.69
C VAL A 124 3.35 2.84 -4.34
N ASN A 125 3.97 1.95 -3.57
CA ASN A 125 4.98 1.02 -4.07
C ASN A 125 4.33 -0.32 -4.47
N LEU A 126 4.64 -0.82 -5.67
CA LEU A 126 4.15 -2.09 -6.20
C LEU A 126 5.32 -3.05 -6.51
N GLY A 127 6.08 -3.38 -5.47
CA GLY A 127 7.33 -4.14 -5.54
C GLY A 127 7.19 -5.64 -5.78
N LEU A 128 6.27 -6.10 -6.64
CA LEU A 128 6.13 -7.50 -7.02
C LEU A 128 6.69 -7.76 -8.42
N LEU A 129 7.54 -8.79 -8.53
CA LEU A 129 8.01 -9.34 -9.80
C LEU A 129 7.35 -10.71 -10.08
N PRO A 130 7.15 -11.08 -11.35
CA PRO A 130 7.53 -10.34 -12.57
C PRO A 130 6.62 -9.16 -12.89
N VAL A 131 5.44 -9.04 -12.28
CA VAL A 131 4.48 -7.95 -12.50
C VAL A 131 3.48 -7.83 -11.34
N SER A 132 2.95 -6.63 -11.12
CA SER A 132 2.02 -6.28 -10.03
C SER A 132 0.61 -5.87 -10.48
N ARG A 133 0.21 -6.21 -11.71
CA ARG A 133 -1.04 -5.76 -12.38
C ARG A 133 -2.31 -5.91 -11.54
N LEU A 134 -2.44 -6.98 -10.75
CA LEU A 134 -3.61 -7.22 -9.89
C LEU A 134 -3.81 -6.12 -8.82
N SER A 135 -2.76 -5.38 -8.47
CA SER A 135 -2.81 -4.30 -7.49
C SER A 135 -2.87 -2.90 -8.12
N TRP A 136 -2.84 -2.76 -9.46
CA TRP A 136 -2.81 -1.45 -10.11
C TRP A 136 -4.08 -0.65 -9.87
N SER A 137 -5.23 -1.32 -9.94
CA SER A 137 -6.52 -0.69 -9.67
C SER A 137 -6.59 -0.13 -8.25
N SER A 138 -6.20 -0.94 -7.26
CA SER A 138 -6.17 -0.51 -5.86
C SER A 138 -5.11 0.57 -5.60
N ALA A 139 -3.97 0.54 -6.31
CA ALA A 139 -2.95 1.58 -6.23
C ALA A 139 -3.44 2.92 -6.78
N ALA A 140 -4.07 2.93 -7.96
CA ALA A 140 -4.66 4.13 -8.55
C ALA A 140 -5.76 4.72 -7.65
N ARG A 141 -6.57 3.86 -7.02
CA ARG A 141 -7.57 4.31 -6.02
C ARG A 141 -6.92 4.82 -4.75
N ALA A 142 -5.81 4.23 -4.30
CA ALA A 142 -5.11 4.61 -3.08
C ALA A 142 -4.64 6.06 -3.14
N VAL A 143 -4.03 6.47 -4.25
CA VAL A 143 -3.55 7.84 -4.48
C VAL A 143 -4.64 8.86 -4.19
N ASP A 144 -4.28 9.88 -3.41
CA ASP A 144 -5.19 10.95 -3.03
C ASP A 144 -5.65 11.78 -4.23
N ARG A 145 -6.93 12.16 -4.27
CA ARG A 145 -7.51 12.88 -5.41
C ARG A 145 -7.08 14.33 -5.47
N LYS A 146 -7.02 14.99 -4.31
CA LYS A 146 -6.75 16.42 -4.23
C LYS A 146 -5.28 16.69 -4.41
N CYS A 147 -4.45 15.94 -3.70
CA CYS A 147 -3.01 16.12 -3.76
C CYS A 147 -2.36 15.40 -4.97
N GLY A 148 -2.97 14.34 -5.50
CA GLY A 148 -2.39 13.45 -6.51
C GLY A 148 -1.43 12.43 -5.89
N GLY A 149 -0.45 11.94 -6.66
CA GLY A 149 0.65 11.14 -6.14
C GLY A 149 1.44 10.34 -7.18
N TRP A 150 2.28 9.45 -6.67
CA TRP A 150 3.19 8.60 -7.43
C TRP A 150 2.87 7.12 -7.19
N ILE A 151 2.94 6.32 -8.24
CA ILE A 151 2.92 4.86 -8.19
C ILE A 151 4.21 4.34 -8.80
N HIS A 152 4.93 3.51 -8.05
CA HIS A 152 6.15 2.87 -8.50
C HIS A 152 5.82 1.42 -8.88
N ALA A 153 5.62 1.17 -10.17
CA ALA A 153 5.22 -0.14 -10.70
C ALA A 153 6.44 -0.95 -11.14
N HIS A 154 6.70 -2.07 -10.45
CA HIS A 154 7.81 -2.95 -10.79
C HIS A 154 7.35 -4.01 -11.80
N GLU A 155 8.14 -4.18 -12.87
CA GLU A 155 7.94 -5.28 -13.83
C GLU A 155 9.28 -5.83 -14.37
N ASN A 156 9.26 -7.08 -14.82
CA ASN A 156 10.29 -7.64 -15.68
C ASN A 156 9.90 -7.41 -17.15
N VAL A 157 10.76 -6.74 -17.92
CA VAL A 157 10.47 -6.27 -19.28
C VAL A 157 11.60 -6.64 -20.22
N GLY A 158 11.27 -7.03 -21.46
CA GLY A 158 12.26 -7.20 -22.51
C GLY A 158 12.98 -5.87 -22.79
N VAL A 159 14.30 -5.89 -22.92
CA VAL A 159 15.10 -4.65 -23.12
C VAL A 159 14.66 -3.89 -24.38
N VAL A 160 14.23 -4.61 -25.42
CA VAL A 160 13.77 -4.05 -26.70
C VAL A 160 12.31 -3.58 -26.67
N GLU A 161 11.53 -3.99 -25.67
CA GLU A 161 10.09 -3.69 -25.53
C GLU A 161 9.83 -2.54 -24.55
N MET A 162 10.88 -1.88 -24.06
CA MET A 162 10.79 -0.91 -22.97
C MET A 162 9.87 0.27 -23.27
N ASP A 163 10.00 0.84 -24.47
CA ASP A 163 9.23 2.01 -24.87
C ASP A 163 7.76 1.64 -25.09
N GLU A 164 7.48 0.51 -25.72
CA GLU A 164 6.11 -0.01 -25.88
C GLU A 164 5.48 -0.30 -24.51
N ARG A 165 6.21 -0.96 -23.60
CA ARG A 165 5.73 -1.24 -22.24
C ARG A 165 5.47 0.04 -21.44
N ARG A 166 6.26 1.10 -21.62
CA ARG A 166 6.00 2.41 -21.00
C ARG A 166 4.64 2.95 -21.41
N GLU A 167 4.33 2.92 -22.70
CA GLU A 167 3.05 3.40 -23.23
C GLU A 167 1.87 2.52 -22.75
N GLU A 168 2.04 1.19 -22.70
CA GLU A 168 1.03 0.29 -22.15
C GLU A 168 0.73 0.58 -20.67
N VAL A 169 1.77 0.74 -19.85
CA VAL A 169 1.63 1.09 -18.42
C VAL A 169 0.90 2.43 -18.29
N ASN A 170 1.28 3.43 -19.08
CA ASN A 170 0.64 4.74 -19.09
C ASN A 170 -0.85 4.64 -19.43
N ALA A 171 -1.18 3.93 -20.52
CA ALA A 171 -2.55 3.76 -20.99
C ALA A 171 -3.43 3.01 -19.96
N GLU A 172 -2.90 1.97 -19.31
CA GLU A 172 -3.65 1.22 -18.30
C GLU A 172 -3.92 2.07 -17.05
N PHE A 173 -2.94 2.81 -16.54
CA PHE A 173 -3.19 3.69 -15.40
C PHE A 173 -4.10 4.87 -15.77
N GLN A 174 -4.02 5.42 -16.99
CA GLN A 174 -4.98 6.41 -17.48
C GLN A 174 -6.40 5.83 -17.48
N ARG A 175 -6.59 4.62 -18.03
CA ARG A 175 -7.88 3.92 -18.04
C ARG A 175 -8.45 3.74 -16.64
N LEU A 176 -7.62 3.32 -15.68
CA LEU A 176 -8.02 3.15 -14.28
C LEU A 176 -8.41 4.46 -13.59
N VAL A 177 -7.76 5.57 -13.96
CA VAL A 177 -8.11 6.91 -13.45
C VAL A 177 -9.39 7.42 -14.09
N ASP A 178 -9.59 7.22 -15.40
CA ASP A 178 -10.80 7.62 -16.13
C ASP A 178 -12.05 6.91 -15.61
N GLU A 179 -11.94 5.64 -15.17
CA GLU A 179 -13.03 4.92 -14.49
C GLU A 179 -13.52 5.63 -13.20
N ARG A 180 -12.67 6.45 -12.59
CA ARG A 180 -12.95 7.18 -11.34
C ARG A 180 -13.29 8.65 -11.57
N ASP A 181 -12.75 9.23 -12.63
CA ASP A 181 -12.93 10.63 -13.03
C ASP A 181 -13.54 10.71 -14.44
N SER A 182 -14.86 10.60 -14.51
CA SER A 182 -15.61 10.65 -15.77
C SER A 182 -15.48 11.96 -16.53
N GLU A 183 -14.92 13.00 -15.91
CA GLU A 183 -14.69 14.29 -16.55
C GLU A 183 -13.39 14.31 -17.39
N GLY A 184 -12.54 13.30 -17.26
CA GLY A 184 -11.33 13.11 -18.09
C GLY A 184 -10.26 14.19 -17.92
N ARG A 185 -10.29 14.92 -16.79
CA ARG A 185 -9.42 16.08 -16.55
C ARG A 185 -8.03 15.66 -16.06
N ILE A 186 -7.94 14.53 -15.36
CA ILE A 186 -6.68 14.01 -14.82
C ILE A 186 -5.91 13.29 -15.94
N LYS A 187 -4.70 13.77 -16.23
CA LYS A 187 -3.78 13.14 -17.18
C LYS A 187 -2.66 12.43 -16.43
N VAL A 188 -2.64 11.11 -16.55
CA VAL A 188 -1.59 10.24 -16.01
C VAL A 188 -0.38 10.30 -16.95
N SER A 189 0.80 10.28 -16.36
CA SER A 189 2.07 10.19 -17.09
C SER A 189 3.00 9.17 -16.44
N VAL A 190 3.67 8.34 -17.24
CA VAL A 190 4.89 7.66 -16.80
C VAL A 190 6.05 8.63 -17.00
N GLU A 191 6.49 9.27 -15.92
CA GLU A 191 7.52 10.32 -15.98
C GLU A 191 8.93 9.72 -16.14
N HIS A 192 9.18 8.59 -15.47
CA HIS A 192 10.49 7.93 -15.47
C HIS A 192 10.36 6.42 -15.56
N VAL A 193 11.37 5.78 -16.16
CA VAL A 193 11.52 4.33 -16.18
C VAL A 193 12.93 3.96 -15.75
N GLU A 194 13.06 3.44 -14.53
CA GLU A 194 14.34 3.06 -13.95
C GLU A 194 14.68 1.60 -14.29
N LYS A 195 15.85 1.36 -14.89
CA LYS A 195 16.34 0.01 -15.21
C LYS A 195 17.22 -0.51 -14.07
N VAL A 196 16.58 -1.14 -13.08
CA VAL A 196 17.21 -1.51 -11.81
C VAL A 196 18.32 -2.54 -11.97
N LYS A 197 18.00 -3.68 -12.59
CA LYS A 197 18.95 -4.79 -12.77
C LYS A 197 18.52 -5.73 -13.88
N MET A 198 19.48 -6.44 -14.46
CA MET A 198 19.17 -7.56 -15.35
C MET A 198 18.52 -8.69 -14.55
N TYR A 199 17.34 -9.15 -14.99
CA TYR A 199 16.63 -10.29 -14.41
C TYR A 199 17.05 -11.61 -15.09
N ALA A 200 17.16 -11.59 -16.42
CA ALA A 200 17.63 -12.69 -17.27
C ALA A 200 18.25 -12.11 -18.55
N PRO A 201 18.97 -12.91 -19.38
CA PRO A 201 19.45 -12.41 -20.68
C PRO A 201 18.31 -11.79 -21.51
N GLY A 202 18.44 -10.51 -21.85
CA GLY A 202 17.43 -9.76 -22.59
C GLY A 202 16.22 -9.25 -21.79
N VAL A 203 16.13 -9.56 -20.48
CA VAL A 203 15.04 -9.13 -19.60
C VAL A 203 15.58 -8.32 -18.42
N VAL A 204 15.04 -7.13 -18.20
CA VAL A 204 15.43 -6.21 -17.14
C VAL A 204 14.28 -6.04 -16.14
N HIS A 205 14.60 -5.96 -14.85
CA HIS A 205 13.67 -5.43 -13.86
C HIS A 205 13.64 -3.91 -14.02
N ALA A 206 12.50 -3.39 -14.46
CA ALA A 206 12.21 -1.97 -14.58
C ALA A 206 11.23 -1.49 -13.50
N VAL A 207 11.32 -0.21 -13.14
CA VAL A 207 10.33 0.49 -12.32
C VAL A 207 9.77 1.65 -13.13
N PHE A 208 8.46 1.63 -13.33
CA PHE A 208 7.72 2.70 -13.99
C PHE A 208 7.20 3.66 -12.92
N ASP A 209 7.67 4.90 -12.95
CA ASP A 209 7.24 5.96 -12.05
C ASP A 209 6.04 6.68 -12.69
N VAL A 210 4.85 6.28 -12.27
CA VAL A 210 3.58 6.79 -12.74
C VAL A 210 3.16 7.96 -11.86
N TYR A 211 2.95 9.11 -12.46
CA TYR A 211 2.41 10.29 -11.80
C TYR A 211 0.91 10.43 -12.08
N ILE A 212 0.14 10.66 -11.02
CA ILE A 212 -1.29 10.99 -11.09
C ILE A 212 -1.44 12.40 -10.49
N PRO A 213 -1.77 13.43 -11.28
CA PRO A 213 -1.90 14.79 -10.76
C PRO A 213 -3.11 14.91 -9.82
N GLY A 214 -2.99 15.84 -8.88
CA GLY A 214 -4.10 16.26 -8.03
C GLY A 214 -5.08 17.16 -8.77
N THR A 215 -6.26 17.35 -8.17
CA THR A 215 -7.30 18.26 -8.71
C THR A 215 -7.22 19.69 -8.17
N GLU A 216 -6.32 19.97 -7.23
CA GLU A 216 -6.12 21.29 -6.60
C GLU A 216 -4.76 21.89 -6.95
#